data_AF-D7P7W4-F1
#
_entry.id   AF-D7P7W4-F1
#
_cell.length_a   1.000
_cell.length_b   1.000
_cell.length_c   1.000
_cell.angle_alpha   90.00
_cell.angle_beta   90.00
_cell.angle_gamma   90.00
#
_symmetry.space_group_name_H-M   'P 1'
#
loop_
_entity.id
_entity.type
_entity.pdbx_description
1 polymer ?
#
loop_
_entity_poly.entity_id
_entity_poly.type
_entity_poly.pdbx_seq_one_letter_code
_entity_poly.pdbx_strand_id
1 'polypeptide(L)' 'SYQEMLTHLPIFSFGEPKNVLIVGGGDGGILREVAKHSCVEKIDMCEIDPMVCEVSKKFGFSTATSFDDQRLTL' A
#
# COMPACT_ATOMS: atom_id res chain seq x y z
N SER A 1 -3.69 -7.37 -11.23
CA SER A 1 -2.82 -6.95 -12.36
C SER A 1 -1.95 -5.73 -12.07
N TYR A 2 -2.43 -4.47 -12.14
CA TYR A 2 -1.56 -3.29 -11.95
C TYR A 2 -0.90 -3.24 -10.57
N GLN A 3 -1.69 -3.46 -9.52
CA GLN A 3 -1.23 -3.35 -8.13
C GLN A 3 -0.12 -4.37 -7.81
N GLU A 4 -0.32 -5.62 -8.25
CA GLU A 4 0.65 -6.70 -8.12
C GLU A 4 1.97 -6.38 -8.84
N MET A 5 1.89 -5.95 -10.11
CA MET A 5 3.09 -5.67 -10.91
C MET A 5 3.91 -4.53 -10.33
N LEU A 6 3.25 -3.45 -9.89
CA LEU A 6 3.94 -2.30 -9.32
C LEU A 6 4.55 -2.58 -7.95
N THR A 7 4.00 -3.56 -7.21
CA THR A 7 4.43 -3.87 -5.84
C THR A 7 5.45 -5.01 -5.79
N HIS A 8 5.15 -6.14 -6.42
CA HIS A 8 5.94 -7.37 -6.25
C HIS A 8 7.26 -7.33 -7.03
N LEU A 9 7.29 -6.71 -8.21
CA LEU A 9 8.51 -6.60 -9.00
C LEU A 9 9.66 -5.90 -8.23
N PRO A 10 9.48 -4.69 -7.66
CA PRO A 10 10.56 -4.05 -6.91
C PRO A 10 10.90 -4.82 -5.62
N ILE A 11 9.91 -5.34 -4.89
CA ILE A 11 10.15 -6.03 -3.61
C ILE A 11 10.97 -7.31 -3.82
N PHE A 12 10.59 -8.16 -4.78
CA PHE A 12 11.33 -9.40 -5.06
C PHE A 12 12.71 -9.16 -5.69
N SER A 13 12.91 -8.01 -6.35
CA SER A 13 14.23 -7.66 -6.91
C SER A 13 15.22 -7.16 -5.84
N PHE A 14 14.72 -6.62 -4.72
CA PHE A 14 15.53 -6.03 -3.65
C PHE A 14 15.91 -7.04 -2.55
N GLY A 15 15.23 -8.19 -2.48
CA GLY A 15 15.48 -9.26 -1.50
C GLY A 15 14.62 -9.12 -0.25
N GLU A 16 14.99 -8.22 0.67
CA GLU A 16 14.28 -8.02 1.95
C GLU A 16 14.06 -6.52 2.25
N PRO A 17 13.16 -5.83 1.53
CA PRO A 17 12.85 -4.43 1.83
C PRO A 17 12.09 -4.31 3.14
N LYS A 18 12.67 -3.60 4.11
CA LYS A 18 12.04 -3.34 5.42
C LYS A 18 11.17 -2.08 5.43
N ASN A 19 11.54 -1.06 4.66
CA ASN A 19 10.85 0.24 4.61
C ASN A 19 10.37 0.51 3.19
N VAL A 20 9.09 0.82 3.04
CA VAL A 20 8.46 1.08 1.74
C VAL A 20 7.79 2.45 1.75
N LEU A 21 8.05 3.26 0.73
CA LEU A 21 7.34 4.51 0.47
C LEU A 21 6.41 4.33 -0.73
N ILE A 22 5.13 4.59 -0.52
CA ILE A 22 4.09 4.65 -1.55
C ILE A 22 3.81 6.13 -1.81
N VAL A 23 4.02 6.60 -3.03
CA VAL A 23 3.64 7.97 -3.45
C VAL A 23 2.33 7.88 -4.23
N GLY A 24 1.28 8.51 -3.71
CA GLY A 24 -0.10 8.28 -4.14
C GLY A 24 -0.68 7.01 -3.49
N GLY A 25 -1.48 6.25 -4.24
CA GLY A 25 -2.03 4.98 -3.77
C GLY A 25 -3.29 5.12 -2.91
N GLY A 26 -3.99 6.26 -3.00
CA GLY A 26 -5.20 6.53 -2.23
C GLY A 26 -6.33 5.50 -2.36
N ASP A 27 -6.31 4.62 -3.36
CA ASP A 27 -7.27 3.50 -3.52
C ASP A 27 -7.02 2.33 -2.56
N GLY A 28 -5.86 2.31 -1.88
CA GLY A 28 -5.40 1.26 -0.97
C GLY A 28 -4.87 -0.01 -1.65
N GLY A 29 -4.89 -0.06 -2.99
CA GLY A 29 -4.55 -1.25 -3.74
C GLY A 29 -3.08 -1.66 -3.62
N ILE A 30 -2.18 -0.68 -3.74
CA ILE A 30 -0.74 -0.90 -3.57
C ILE A 30 -0.43 -1.26 -2.11
N LEU A 31 -1.04 -0.54 -1.16
CA LEU A 31 -0.90 -0.82 0.27
C LEU A 31 -1.27 -2.27 0.60
N ARG A 32 -2.40 -2.78 0.08
CA ARG A 32 -2.80 -4.18 0.24
C ARG A 32 -1.75 -5.16 -0.26
N GLU A 33 -1.14 -4.88 -1.41
CA GLU A 33 -0.09 -5.75 -1.97
C GLU A 33 1.22 -5.67 -1.19
N VAL A 34 1.59 -4.49 -0.69
CA VAL A 34 2.78 -4.30 0.16
C VAL A 34 2.60 -5.06 1.48
N ALA A 35 1.39 -5.00 2.05
CA ALA A 35 1.06 -5.65 3.31
C ALA A 35 1.22 -7.18 3.28
N LYS A 36 1.21 -7.81 2.10
CA LYS A 36 1.43 -9.26 1.95
C LYS A 36 2.88 -9.68 2.23
N HIS A 37 3.83 -8.75 2.22
CA HIS A 37 5.25 -9.05 2.45
C HIS A 37 5.58 -8.92 3.93
N SER A 38 5.90 -10.03 4.57
CA SER A 38 6.23 -10.09 6.01
C SER A 38 7.58 -9.46 6.35
N CYS A 39 8.48 -9.31 5.38
CA CYS A 39 9.76 -8.63 5.56
C CYS A 39 9.63 -7.10 5.69
N VAL A 40 8.49 -6.54 5.27
CA VAL A 40 8.21 -5.11 5.40
C VAL A 40 7.81 -4.81 6.84
N GLU A 41 8.57 -3.90 7.46
CA GLU A 41 8.41 -3.45 8.85
C GLU A 41 7.71 -2.07 8.91
N LYS A 42 7.86 -1.24 7.89
CA LYS A 42 7.25 0.11 7.81
C LYS A 42 6.75 0.44 6.39
N ILE A 43 5.55 1.02 6.31
CA ILE A 43 4.94 1.51 5.07
C ILE A 43 4.58 2.98 5.28
N ASP A 44 5.26 3.89 4.58
CA ASP A 44 4.87 5.29 4.50
C ASP A 44 4.04 5.48 3.22
N MET A 45 2.83 6.03 3.31
CA MET A 45 1.99 6.34 2.16
C MET A 45 1.69 7.84 2.12
N CYS A 46 2.12 8.50 1.05
CA CYS A 46 1.91 9.93 0.86
C CYS A 46 0.85 10.16 -0.23
N GLU A 47 -0.40 10.39 0.18
CA GLU A 47 -1.49 10.81 -0.70
C GLU A 47 -1.79 12.30 -0.48
N ILE A 48 -1.89 13.08 -1.56
CA ILE A 48 -2.10 14.53 -1.47
C ILE A 48 -3.55 14.87 -1.17
N ASP A 49 -4.49 14.05 -1.65
CA ASP A 49 -5.92 14.29 -1.48
C ASP A 49 -6.52 13.29 -0.47
N PRO A 50 -6.79 13.72 0.77
CA PRO A 50 -7.38 12.83 1.78
C PRO A 50 -8.78 12.35 1.38
N MET A 51 -9.52 13.07 0.54
CA MET A 51 -10.84 12.66 0.06
C MET A 51 -10.77 11.36 -0.74
N VAL A 52 -9.70 11.16 -1.51
CA VAL A 52 -9.49 9.92 -2.28
C VAL A 52 -9.39 8.73 -1.33
N CYS A 53 -8.63 8.86 -0.24
CA CYS A 53 -8.53 7.81 0.78
C CYS A 53 -9.86 7.54 1.49
N GLU A 54 -10.61 8.59 1.86
CA GLU A 54 -11.89 8.46 2.56
C GLU A 54 -12.95 7.74 1.68
N VAL A 55 -13.07 8.17 0.43
CA VAL A 55 -13.99 7.55 -0.54
C VAL A 55 -13.58 6.11 -0.82
N SER A 56 -12.28 5.86 -0.99
CA SER A 56 -11.76 4.51 -1.21
C SER A 56 -11.99 3.60 0.00
N LYS A 57 -11.81 4.07 1.23
CA LYS A 57 -12.17 3.32 2.44
C LYS A 57 -13.66 3.00 2.52
N LYS A 58 -14.52 3.90 2.02
CA LYS A 58 -15.98 3.74 2.06
C LYS A 58 -16.53 2.81 0.98
N PHE A 59 -15.96 2.83 -0.22
CA PHE A 59 -16.52 2.15 -1.40
C PHE A 59 -15.56 1.17 -2.08
N GLY A 60 -14.26 1.20 -1.75
CA GLY A 60 -13.22 0.35 -2.31
C GLY A 60 -13.21 -1.04 -1.67
N PHE A 61 -14.25 -1.83 -1.94
CA PHE A 61 -14.49 -3.13 -1.30
C PHE A 61 -13.28 -4.08 -1.32
N SER A 62 -12.62 -4.23 -2.47
CA SER A 62 -11.53 -5.18 -2.64
C SER A 62 -10.15 -4.54 -2.48
N THR A 63 -10.00 -3.23 -2.62
CA THR A 63 -8.70 -2.53 -2.63
C THR A 63 -8.36 -1.91 -1.28
N ALA A 64 -9.29 -1.26 -0.61
CA ALA A 64 -9.05 -0.49 0.61
C ALA A 64 -9.10 -1.36 1.89
N THR A 65 -8.53 -2.57 1.83
CA THR A 65 -8.66 -3.58 2.88
C THR A 65 -7.49 -3.61 3.88
N SER A 66 -6.52 -2.70 3.74
CA SER A 66 -5.27 -2.74 4.54
C SER A 66 -4.88 -1.37 5.10
N PHE A 67 -5.82 -0.42 5.13
CA PHE A 67 -5.61 0.90 5.74
C PHE A 67 -5.45 0.86 7.27
N ASP A 68 -5.74 -0.28 7.90
CA ASP A 68 -5.58 -0.56 9.32
C ASP A 68 -4.30 -1.35 9.65
N ASP A 69 -3.44 -1.61 8.65
CA ASP A 69 -2.16 -2.28 8.87
C ASP A 69 -1.31 -1.48 9.86
N GLN A 70 -0.85 -2.13 10.94
CA GLN A 70 -0.10 -1.47 12.02
C GLN A 70 1.24 -0.88 11.56
N ARG A 71 1.75 -1.31 10.40
CA ARG A 71 2.99 -0.82 9.81
C ARG A 71 2.78 0.46 9.00
N LEU A 72 1.53 0.87 8.74
CA LEU A 72 1.20 2.03 7.91
C LEU A 72 1.34 3.34 8.67
N THR A 73 2.00 4.30 8.03
CA THR A 73 1.91 5.73 8.30
C THR A 73 1.36 6.42 7.05
N LEU A 74 0.22 7.09 7.17
CA LEU A 74 -0.48 7.81 6.09
C LEU A 74 -0.40 9.32 6.33
#